data_AF-A0A7C4GTG6-F1
#
_entry.id   AF-A0A7C4GTG6-F1
#
_cell.length_a   1.000
_cell.length_b   1.000
_cell.length_c   1.000
_cell.angle_alpha   90.00
_cell.angle_beta   90.00
_cell.angle_gamma   90.00
#
_symmetry.space_group_name_H-M   'P 1'
#
loop_
_entity.id
_entity.type
_entity.pdbx_description
1 polymer ?
#
loop_
_entity_poly.entity_id
_entity_poly.type
_entity_poly.pdbx_seq_one_letter_code
_entity_poly.pdbx_strand_id
1 'polypeptide(L)'
;MGKETAKKILEQLNLSPNDSVGKLGLDDIVRLTQTLKNYDGFLPPDASVLSPIGEELLKEGIKKELEPEILAVESRKPQAYSGHPFIVEVGIAYGGKITPPPDGTPIIFRYANRIPLLYDEANDVAYKVVNRLMNWKRYKIDPRIDPVRIIVHICSTKIPYKTVGKEYVADRPEIEREILNGLRNVCREISSYLSRKRNIERERKRLDVYRKYLPMIIKFAEEAAGGKVKVREADVKSLLNRMSKYQVLQEEAS
;
A
#
# COMPACT_ATOMS: atom_id res chain seq x y z
N MET A 1 8.21 -6.17 30.67
CA MET A 1 6.93 -6.12 31.41
C MET A 1 7.12 -5.29 32.66
N GLY A 2 6.22 -4.35 32.97
CA GLY A 2 6.31 -3.54 34.18
C GLY A 2 5.81 -4.26 35.42
N LYS A 3 6.21 -3.81 36.63
CA LYS A 3 5.78 -4.38 37.91
C LYS A 3 4.25 -4.34 38.08
N GLU A 4 3.60 -3.27 37.66
CA GLU A 4 2.13 -3.13 37.74
C GLU A 4 1.40 -4.10 36.79
N THR A 5 1.90 -4.25 35.56
CA THR A 5 1.33 -5.21 34.60
C THR A 5 1.44 -6.64 35.12
N ALA A 6 2.58 -6.99 35.71
CA ALA A 6 2.78 -8.30 36.31
C ALA A 6 1.82 -8.56 37.47
N LYS A 7 1.64 -7.58 38.38
CA LYS A 7 0.66 -7.70 39.48
C LYS A 7 -0.77 -7.92 38.97
N LYS A 8 -1.22 -7.15 37.98
CA LYS A 8 -2.56 -7.30 37.39
C LYS A 8 -2.81 -8.69 36.83
N ILE A 9 -1.82 -9.27 36.15
CA ILE A 9 -1.95 -10.62 35.59
C ILE A 9 -1.96 -11.69 36.70
N LEU A 10 -1.13 -11.53 37.74
CA LEU A 10 -1.12 -12.43 38.88
C LEU A 10 -2.43 -12.38 39.67
N GLU A 11 -3.01 -11.19 39.86
CA GLU A 11 -4.33 -10.98 40.46
C GLU A 11 -5.43 -11.69 39.66
N GLN A 12 -5.41 -11.60 38.32
CA GLN A 12 -6.36 -12.33 37.47
C GLN A 12 -6.25 -13.85 37.59
N LEU A 13 -5.07 -14.35 37.92
CA LEU A 13 -4.79 -15.79 38.04
C LEU A 13 -4.93 -16.32 39.47
N ASN A 14 -5.23 -15.45 40.44
CA ASN A 14 -5.21 -15.76 41.88
C ASN A 14 -3.89 -16.40 42.34
N LEU A 15 -2.76 -16.00 41.72
CA LEU A 15 -1.42 -16.46 42.09
C LEU A 15 -0.74 -15.43 42.99
N SER A 16 -0.02 -15.90 44.02
CA SER A 16 0.75 -14.99 44.86
C SER A 16 2.03 -14.56 44.15
N PRO A 17 2.41 -13.27 44.19
CA PRO A 17 3.67 -12.79 43.63
C PRO A 17 4.93 -13.44 44.24
N ASN A 18 4.80 -14.04 45.42
CA ASN A 18 5.89 -14.70 46.13
C ASN A 18 5.91 -16.22 45.94
N ASP A 19 4.98 -16.79 45.15
CA ASP A 19 4.98 -18.21 44.87
C ASP A 19 6.21 -18.60 44.04
N SER A 20 6.82 -19.73 44.39
CA SER A 20 7.97 -20.25 43.65
C SER A 20 7.51 -20.82 42.30
N VAL A 21 8.12 -20.35 41.22
CA VAL A 21 7.83 -20.81 39.83
C VAL A 21 7.93 -22.33 39.70
N GLY A 22 8.83 -22.97 40.45
CA GLY A 22 9.03 -24.43 40.40
C GLY A 22 7.90 -25.26 41.03
N LYS A 23 6.96 -24.61 41.74
CA LYS A 23 5.79 -25.27 42.36
C LYS A 23 4.53 -25.15 41.50
N LEU A 24 4.57 -24.43 40.38
CA LEU A 24 3.42 -24.25 39.51
C LEU A 24 3.04 -25.58 38.86
N GLY A 25 1.77 -25.96 39.01
CA GLY A 25 1.22 -27.13 38.33
C GLY A 25 1.07 -26.88 36.82
N LEU A 26 0.86 -27.96 36.06
CA LEU A 26 0.58 -27.85 34.62
C LEU A 26 -0.65 -26.98 34.32
N ASP A 27 -1.69 -27.09 35.15
CA ASP A 27 -2.93 -26.30 34.99
C ASP A 27 -2.69 -24.80 35.20
N ASP A 28 -1.77 -24.43 36.10
CA ASP A 28 -1.42 -23.04 36.36
C ASP A 28 -0.62 -22.46 35.20
N ILE A 29 0.28 -23.25 34.60
CA ILE A 29 1.04 -22.87 33.41
C ILE A 29 0.10 -22.65 32.21
N VAL A 30 -0.88 -23.53 32.01
CA VAL A 30 -1.87 -23.38 30.93
C VAL A 30 -2.70 -22.12 31.15
N ARG A 31 -3.20 -21.88 32.37
CA ARG A 31 -3.95 -20.67 32.72
C ARG A 31 -3.12 -19.41 32.50
N LEU A 32 -1.87 -19.39 32.97
CA LEU A 32 -0.94 -18.28 32.75
C LEU A 32 -0.73 -18.00 31.26
N THR A 33 -0.50 -19.05 30.46
CA THR A 33 -0.26 -18.91 29.02
C THR A 33 -1.49 -18.37 28.27
N GLN A 34 -2.69 -18.81 28.65
CA GLN A 34 -3.94 -18.30 28.07
C GLN A 34 -4.17 -16.83 28.45
N THR A 35 -3.96 -16.47 29.71
CA THR A 35 -4.09 -15.07 30.16
C THR A 35 -3.08 -14.17 29.46
N LEU A 36 -1.82 -14.60 29.31
CA LEU A 36 -0.80 -13.85 28.57
C LEU A 36 -1.15 -13.69 27.08
N LYS A 37 -1.78 -14.68 26.45
CA LYS A 37 -2.19 -14.58 25.04
C LYS A 37 -3.35 -13.60 24.83
N ASN A 38 -4.25 -13.51 25.80
CA ASN A 38 -5.47 -12.69 25.71
C ASN A 38 -5.32 -11.29 26.31
N TYR A 39 -4.15 -10.96 26.86
CA TYR A 39 -3.91 -9.66 27.48
C TYR A 39 -3.52 -8.61 26.43
N ASP A 40 -4.41 -7.64 26.18
CA ASP A 40 -4.20 -6.60 25.17
C ASP A 40 -3.31 -5.43 25.64
N GLY A 41 -2.99 -5.36 26.95
CA GLY A 41 -2.28 -4.24 27.55
C GLY A 41 -0.75 -4.28 27.40
N PHE A 42 -0.21 -5.14 26.54
CA PHE A 42 1.23 -5.18 26.30
C PHE A 42 1.68 -3.96 25.50
N LEU A 43 2.83 -3.42 25.91
CA LEU A 43 3.55 -2.48 25.06
C LEU A 43 4.08 -3.24 23.83
N PRO A 44 4.13 -2.60 22.65
CA PRO A 44 4.82 -3.14 21.49
C PRO A 44 6.24 -3.56 21.87
N PRO A 45 6.75 -4.67 21.32
CA PRO A 45 8.08 -5.15 21.65
C PRO A 45 9.14 -4.17 21.16
N ASP A 46 10.30 -4.19 21.81
CA ASP A 46 11.42 -3.36 21.37
C ASP A 46 11.91 -3.82 19.98
N ALA A 47 12.01 -2.86 19.06
CA ALA A 47 12.47 -3.08 17.70
C ALA A 47 13.97 -2.88 17.51
N SER A 48 14.70 -2.49 18.54
CA SER A 48 16.16 -2.39 18.52
C SER A 48 16.85 -3.68 18.07
N VAL A 49 16.18 -4.83 18.26
CA VAL A 49 16.65 -6.16 17.87
C VAL A 49 16.46 -6.44 16.36
N LEU A 50 15.64 -5.64 15.68
CA LEU A 50 15.33 -5.81 14.25
C LEU A 50 16.19 -4.89 13.39
N SER A 51 16.51 -5.35 12.18
CA SER A 51 17.25 -4.58 11.19
C SER A 51 16.43 -4.49 9.89
N PRO A 52 15.39 -3.64 9.85
CA PRO A 52 14.63 -3.40 8.62
C PRO A 52 15.52 -2.81 7.51
N ILE A 53 15.00 -2.71 6.28
CA ILE A 53 15.71 -2.02 5.20
C ILE A 53 15.62 -0.52 5.43
N GLY A 54 14.48 -0.03 5.89
CA GLY A 54 14.20 1.39 6.05
C GLY A 54 13.50 1.97 4.82
N GLU A 55 12.67 2.98 5.06
CA GLU A 55 11.82 3.56 4.02
C GLU A 55 12.65 4.20 2.90
N GLU A 56 13.69 4.98 3.23
CA GLU A 56 14.51 5.67 2.22
C GLU A 56 15.28 4.70 1.32
N LEU A 57 15.99 3.74 1.92
CA LEU A 57 16.76 2.73 1.17
C LEU A 57 15.84 1.86 0.30
N LEU A 58 14.65 1.52 0.80
CA LEU A 58 13.68 0.76 0.02
C LEU A 58 13.12 1.59 -1.15
N LYS A 59 12.86 2.89 -0.95
CA LYS A 59 12.46 3.81 -2.02
C LYS A 59 13.55 3.92 -3.10
N GLU A 60 14.82 4.08 -2.71
CA GLU A 60 15.94 4.17 -3.64
C GLU A 60 16.15 2.87 -4.42
N GLY A 61 16.07 1.72 -3.75
CA GLY A 61 16.20 0.41 -4.40
C GLY A 61 15.11 0.17 -5.45
N ILE A 62 13.86 0.47 -5.10
CA ILE A 62 12.73 0.37 -6.04
C ILE A 62 12.90 1.33 -7.21
N LYS A 63 13.34 2.57 -6.96
CA LYS A 63 13.53 3.58 -8.00
C LYS A 63 14.62 3.18 -9.00
N LYS A 64 15.73 2.62 -8.50
CA LYS A 64 16.86 2.19 -9.34
C LYS A 64 16.51 0.99 -10.22
N GLU A 65 15.76 0.02 -9.69
CA GLU A 65 15.47 -1.23 -10.40
C GLU A 65 14.28 -1.12 -11.35
N LEU A 66 13.20 -0.47 -10.91
CA LEU A 66 11.93 -0.46 -11.64
C LEU A 66 11.69 0.84 -12.42
N GLU A 67 12.43 1.91 -12.12
CA GLU A 67 12.26 3.26 -12.69
C GLU A 67 10.76 3.65 -12.83
N PRO A 68 10.00 3.68 -11.72
CA PRO A 68 8.59 3.99 -11.75
C PRO A 68 8.34 5.48 -11.97
N GLU A 69 7.15 5.80 -12.47
CA GLU A 69 6.67 7.19 -12.55
C GLU A 69 6.33 7.74 -11.16
N ILE A 70 5.71 6.91 -10.32
CA ILE A 70 5.41 7.23 -8.93
C ILE A 70 5.65 6.00 -8.05
N LEU A 71 6.19 6.24 -6.86
CA LEU A 71 6.39 5.19 -5.86
C LEU A 71 5.92 5.71 -4.49
N ALA A 72 5.37 4.81 -3.69
CA ALA A 72 5.05 5.05 -2.28
C ALA A 72 5.55 3.86 -1.47
N VAL A 73 6.19 4.13 -0.33
CA VAL A 73 6.75 3.11 0.56
C VAL A 73 6.43 3.52 1.99
N GLU A 74 6.08 2.55 2.84
CA GLU A 74 5.85 2.76 4.27
C GLU A 74 6.55 1.65 5.05
N SER A 75 7.29 2.04 6.10
CA SER A 75 7.77 1.12 7.13
C SER A 75 6.84 1.19 8.34
N ARG A 76 6.21 0.06 8.70
CA ARG A 76 5.22 0.00 9.78
C ARG A 76 5.87 0.05 11.15
N LYS A 77 5.08 0.45 12.15
CA LYS A 77 5.50 0.34 13.54
C LYS A 77 5.71 -1.13 13.92
N PRO A 78 6.67 -1.44 14.79
CA PRO A 78 6.92 -2.80 15.25
C PRO A 78 5.70 -3.40 15.94
N GLN A 79 5.39 -4.65 15.62
CA GLN A 79 4.34 -5.44 16.25
C GLN A 79 4.92 -6.76 16.76
N ALA A 80 4.16 -7.50 17.56
CA ALA A 80 4.54 -8.83 18.01
C ALA A 80 3.59 -9.88 17.43
N TYR A 81 4.13 -11.04 17.06
CA TYR A 81 3.32 -12.24 16.82
C TYR A 81 3.90 -13.38 17.67
N SER A 82 3.08 -14.06 18.47
CA SER A 82 3.55 -15.16 19.34
C SER A 82 4.81 -14.82 20.17
N GLY A 83 4.96 -13.57 20.61
CA GLY A 83 6.13 -13.09 21.36
C GLY A 83 7.35 -12.67 20.52
N HIS A 84 7.32 -12.83 19.20
CA HIS A 84 8.39 -12.40 18.30
C HIS A 84 8.09 -11.01 17.71
N PRO A 85 8.98 -10.02 17.88
CA PRO A 85 8.83 -8.73 17.23
C PRO A 85 8.97 -8.86 15.72
N PHE A 86 8.15 -8.12 14.98
CA PHE A 86 8.24 -8.01 13.53
C PHE A 86 7.92 -6.61 13.04
N ILE A 87 8.51 -6.24 11.91
CA ILE A 87 8.25 -5.01 11.16
C ILE A 87 7.87 -5.42 9.74
N VAL A 88 6.85 -4.76 9.19
CA VAL A 88 6.45 -4.94 7.80
C VAL A 88 6.75 -3.64 7.05
N GLU A 89 7.45 -3.77 5.94
CA GLU A 89 7.71 -2.67 5.02
C GLU A 89 7.00 -2.99 3.71
N VAL A 90 6.23 -2.04 3.20
CA VAL A 90 5.49 -2.21 1.96
C VAL A 90 5.86 -1.11 1.00
N GLY A 91 5.89 -1.47 -0.28
CA GLY A 91 6.11 -0.54 -1.37
C GLY A 91 5.13 -0.81 -2.50
N ILE A 92 4.75 0.25 -3.20
CA ILE A 92 4.03 0.15 -4.45
C ILE A 92 4.65 1.11 -5.45
N ALA A 93 4.91 0.60 -6.65
CA ALA A 93 5.51 1.32 -7.75
C ALA A 93 4.55 1.26 -8.95
N TYR A 94 4.29 2.40 -9.57
CA TYR A 94 3.33 2.54 -10.67
C TYR A 94 3.97 3.26 -11.86
N GLY A 95 3.72 2.77 -13.07
CA GLY A 95 4.07 3.43 -14.33
C GLY A 95 5.58 3.43 -14.63
N GLY A 96 6.03 4.36 -15.47
CA GLY A 96 7.43 4.48 -15.88
C GLY A 96 7.85 3.33 -16.80
N LYS A 97 8.95 2.64 -16.47
CA LYS A 97 9.41 1.45 -17.22
C LYS A 97 8.68 0.16 -16.81
N ILE A 98 7.78 0.22 -15.84
CA ILE A 98 7.00 -0.94 -15.41
C ILE A 98 6.02 -1.33 -16.51
N THR A 99 6.08 -2.58 -16.96
CA THR A 99 5.12 -3.13 -17.91
C THR A 99 3.90 -3.72 -17.18
N PRO A 100 2.71 -3.67 -17.81
CA PRO A 100 1.57 -4.48 -17.37
C PRO A 100 1.97 -5.95 -17.22
N PRO A 101 1.39 -6.67 -16.25
CA PRO A 101 1.71 -8.07 -16.04
C PRO A 101 1.31 -8.91 -17.27
N PRO A 102 2.17 -9.82 -17.77
CA PRO A 102 1.91 -10.61 -18.98
C PRO A 102 0.68 -11.51 -18.86
N ASP A 103 0.51 -12.16 -17.70
CA ASP A 103 -0.50 -13.20 -17.49
C ASP A 103 -1.74 -12.68 -16.72
N GLY A 104 -1.84 -11.36 -16.54
CA GLY A 104 -2.88 -10.75 -15.72
C GLY A 104 -2.78 -11.09 -14.23
N THR A 105 -1.65 -11.66 -13.79
CA THR A 105 -1.36 -11.95 -12.38
C THR A 105 -0.61 -10.77 -11.75
N PRO A 106 -1.01 -10.31 -10.55
CA PRO A 106 -0.28 -9.25 -9.86
C PRO A 106 1.14 -9.70 -9.54
N ILE A 107 2.13 -8.89 -9.93
CA ILE A 107 3.54 -9.19 -9.65
C ILE A 107 3.91 -8.61 -8.28
N ILE A 108 4.29 -9.49 -7.36
CA ILE A 108 4.58 -9.17 -5.95
C ILE A 108 6.02 -9.59 -5.62
N PHE A 109 6.86 -8.62 -5.28
CA PHE A 109 8.19 -8.89 -4.74
C PHE A 109 8.09 -9.12 -3.24
N ARG A 110 8.39 -10.35 -2.83
CA ARG A 110 8.31 -10.77 -1.43
C ARG A 110 9.72 -10.89 -0.86
N TYR A 111 9.92 -10.31 0.31
CA TYR A 111 11.17 -10.40 1.05
C TYR A 111 10.91 -10.78 2.50
N ALA A 112 11.76 -11.62 3.06
CA ALA A 112 11.72 -11.95 4.47
C ALA A 112 13.14 -11.93 5.03
N ASN A 113 13.39 -11.09 6.06
CA ASN A 113 14.72 -10.82 6.61
C ASN A 113 15.78 -10.54 5.52
N ARG A 114 15.47 -9.63 4.58
CA ARG A 114 16.32 -9.27 3.43
C ARG A 114 16.59 -10.38 2.40
N ILE A 115 15.92 -11.52 2.50
CA ILE A 115 16.02 -12.62 1.53
C ILE A 115 14.80 -12.60 0.61
N PRO A 116 14.98 -12.61 -0.73
CA PRO A 116 13.86 -12.69 -1.67
C PRO A 116 13.21 -14.08 -1.64
N LEU A 117 11.88 -14.11 -1.65
CA LEU A 117 11.08 -15.33 -1.71
C LEU A 117 10.57 -15.53 -3.14
N LEU A 118 11.18 -16.46 -3.87
CA LEU A 118 10.95 -16.65 -5.32
C LEU A 118 9.90 -17.72 -5.63
N TYR A 119 9.74 -18.71 -4.77
CA TYR A 119 8.87 -19.87 -5.02
C TYR A 119 7.57 -19.80 -4.23
N ASP A 120 6.58 -20.55 -4.72
CA ASP A 120 5.27 -20.74 -4.08
C ASP A 120 4.56 -19.44 -3.67
N GLU A 121 4.43 -18.50 -4.61
CA GLU A 121 3.77 -17.21 -4.38
C GLU A 121 2.30 -17.38 -3.97
N ALA A 122 1.58 -18.33 -4.55
CA ALA A 122 0.14 -18.49 -4.37
C ALA A 122 -0.26 -18.82 -2.91
N ASN A 123 0.64 -19.45 -2.15
CA ASN A 123 0.41 -19.83 -0.75
C ASN A 123 0.88 -18.79 0.27
N ASP A 124 1.53 -17.71 -0.18
CA ASP A 124 2.07 -16.68 0.71
C ASP A 124 0.99 -15.76 1.29
N VAL A 125 1.20 -15.33 2.54
CA VAL A 125 0.34 -14.34 3.20
C VAL A 125 0.24 -13.03 2.41
N ALA A 126 1.32 -12.56 1.78
CA ALA A 126 1.31 -11.36 0.95
C ALA A 126 0.41 -11.53 -0.29
N TYR A 127 0.46 -12.71 -0.93
CA TYR A 127 -0.39 -13.02 -2.07
C TYR A 127 -1.86 -13.11 -1.67
N LYS A 128 -2.16 -13.73 -0.52
CA LYS A 128 -3.50 -13.74 0.06
C LYS A 128 -4.02 -12.32 0.29
N VAL A 129 -3.22 -11.44 0.89
CA VAL A 129 -3.61 -10.05 1.17
C VAL A 129 -3.90 -9.29 -0.13
N VAL A 130 -2.97 -9.34 -1.09
CA VAL A 130 -3.09 -8.65 -2.38
C VAL A 130 -4.29 -9.13 -3.18
N ASN A 131 -4.53 -10.44 -3.26
CA ASN A 131 -5.59 -10.97 -4.12
C ASN A 131 -6.96 -11.08 -3.46
N ARG A 132 -7.04 -11.35 -2.15
CA ARG A 132 -8.32 -11.66 -1.48
C ARG A 132 -8.83 -10.54 -0.59
N LEU A 133 -7.95 -9.78 0.07
CA LEU A 133 -8.35 -8.83 1.12
C LEU A 133 -8.34 -7.37 0.64
N MET A 134 -7.46 -7.05 -0.31
CA MET A 134 -7.29 -5.70 -0.81
C MET A 134 -8.37 -5.35 -1.84
N ASN A 135 -9.09 -4.24 -1.63
CA ASN A 135 -10.04 -3.71 -2.62
C ASN A 135 -9.34 -2.65 -3.50
N TRP A 136 -8.69 -3.11 -4.57
CA TRP A 136 -7.93 -2.27 -5.50
C TRP A 136 -8.78 -1.23 -6.24
N LYS A 137 -10.04 -1.56 -6.55
CA LYS A 137 -10.98 -0.64 -7.22
C LYS A 137 -11.16 0.67 -6.44
N ARG A 138 -11.15 0.61 -5.11
CA ARG A 138 -11.23 1.80 -4.24
C ARG A 138 -10.06 2.76 -4.46
N TYR A 139 -8.90 2.23 -4.78
CA TYR A 139 -7.66 2.98 -4.99
C TYR A 139 -7.40 3.29 -6.45
N LYS A 140 -8.37 3.02 -7.34
CA LYS A 140 -8.26 3.29 -8.78
C LYS A 140 -7.10 2.52 -9.43
N ILE A 141 -6.66 1.42 -8.84
CA ILE A 141 -5.61 0.57 -9.37
C ILE A 141 -6.23 -0.78 -9.72
N ASP A 142 -5.78 -1.41 -10.81
CA ASP A 142 -6.01 -2.81 -11.10
C ASP A 142 -4.66 -3.52 -11.29
N PRO A 143 -4.13 -4.24 -10.29
CA PRO A 143 -2.82 -4.88 -10.38
C PRO A 143 -2.71 -5.96 -11.48
N ARG A 144 -3.81 -6.34 -12.12
CA ARG A 144 -3.83 -7.31 -13.22
C ARG A 144 -3.67 -6.67 -14.60
N ILE A 145 -3.89 -5.37 -14.71
CA ILE A 145 -3.92 -4.65 -16.00
C ILE A 145 -2.99 -3.44 -15.96
N ASP A 146 -2.91 -2.77 -14.81
CA ASP A 146 -2.08 -1.60 -14.63
C ASP A 146 -0.60 -1.98 -14.48
N PRO A 147 0.32 -1.10 -14.92
CA PRO A 147 1.75 -1.25 -14.72
C PRO A 147 2.12 -1.01 -13.25
N VAL A 148 1.82 -1.98 -12.40
CA VAL A 148 2.06 -1.93 -10.95
C VAL A 148 2.98 -3.05 -10.51
N ARG A 149 3.87 -2.73 -9.57
CA ARG A 149 4.65 -3.70 -8.79
C ARG A 149 4.41 -3.45 -7.31
N ILE A 150 4.18 -4.52 -6.57
CA ILE A 150 3.95 -4.50 -5.13
C ILE A 150 5.17 -5.12 -4.47
N ILE A 151 5.68 -4.47 -3.44
CA ILE A 151 6.82 -4.95 -2.66
C ILE A 151 6.34 -5.16 -1.23
N VAL A 152 6.64 -6.32 -0.65
CA VAL A 152 6.36 -6.63 0.75
C VAL A 152 7.62 -7.22 1.38
N HIS A 153 8.11 -6.58 2.42
CA HIS A 153 9.24 -7.04 3.22
C HIS A 153 8.79 -7.28 4.66
N ILE A 154 9.12 -8.46 5.20
CA ILE A 154 8.83 -8.84 6.59
C ILE A 154 10.16 -9.04 7.30
N CYS A 155 10.42 -8.26 8.34
CA CYS A 155 11.59 -8.41 9.20
C CYS A 155 11.16 -8.91 10.58
N SER A 156 11.69 -10.04 11.05
CA SER A 156 11.40 -10.57 12.39
C SER A 156 12.53 -11.45 12.92
N THR A 157 12.59 -11.62 14.24
CA THR A 157 13.50 -12.58 14.90
C THR A 157 13.22 -14.03 14.49
N LYS A 158 11.97 -14.35 14.21
CA LYS A 158 11.52 -15.63 13.67
C LYS A 158 10.55 -15.30 12.55
N ILE A 159 10.69 -15.95 11.40
CA ILE A 159 9.70 -15.84 10.33
C ILE A 159 8.88 -17.13 10.35
N PRO A 160 7.53 -17.05 10.34
CA PRO A 160 6.70 -18.24 10.38
C PRO A 160 6.63 -18.88 9.00
N TYR A 161 7.70 -19.52 8.55
CA TYR A 161 7.67 -20.30 7.31
C TYR A 161 6.79 -21.54 7.47
N LYS A 162 6.03 -21.90 6.43
CA LYS A 162 5.17 -23.09 6.46
C LYS A 162 5.91 -24.35 5.97
N THR A 163 6.87 -24.18 5.07
CA THR A 163 7.76 -25.24 4.54
C THR A 163 9.16 -25.15 5.12
N VAL A 164 9.88 -26.27 5.17
CA VAL A 164 11.29 -26.32 5.60
C VAL A 164 12.20 -25.52 4.67
N GLY A 165 11.85 -25.44 3.37
CA GLY A 165 12.56 -24.69 2.35
C GLY A 165 12.49 -23.17 2.48
N LYS A 166 11.66 -22.64 3.41
CA LYS A 166 11.51 -21.20 3.67
C LYS A 166 11.08 -20.40 2.43
N GLU A 167 10.18 -20.96 1.64
CA GLU A 167 9.77 -20.39 0.35
C GLU A 167 8.65 -19.35 0.48
N TYR A 168 7.79 -19.49 1.49
CA TYR A 168 6.69 -18.56 1.71
C TYR A 168 6.34 -18.43 3.20
N VAL A 169 5.72 -17.30 3.54
CA VAL A 169 5.33 -16.97 4.91
C VAL A 169 3.93 -17.49 5.20
N ALA A 170 3.76 -18.16 6.34
CA ALA A 170 2.50 -18.70 6.78
C ALA A 170 1.48 -17.60 7.12
N ASP A 171 0.22 -17.96 6.94
CA ASP A 171 -0.94 -17.11 7.20
C ASP A 171 -1.13 -16.87 8.72
N ARG A 172 -0.55 -15.77 9.22
CA ARG A 172 -0.71 -15.31 10.60
C ARG A 172 -1.55 -14.02 10.61
N PRO A 173 -2.66 -13.96 11.38
CA PRO A 173 -3.55 -12.80 11.39
C PRO A 173 -2.86 -11.48 11.72
N GLU A 174 -1.87 -11.50 12.62
CA GLU A 174 -1.12 -10.31 13.04
C GLU A 174 -0.30 -9.74 11.87
N ILE A 175 0.39 -10.62 11.13
CA ILE A 175 1.20 -10.25 9.96
C ILE A 175 0.29 -9.82 8.82
N GLU A 176 -0.77 -10.58 8.55
CA GLU A 176 -1.77 -10.26 7.52
C GLU A 176 -2.35 -8.86 7.71
N ARG A 177 -2.76 -8.52 8.94
CA ARG A 177 -3.33 -7.22 9.28
C ARG A 177 -2.33 -6.08 9.04
N GLU A 178 -1.07 -6.26 9.40
CA GLU A 178 -0.06 -5.22 9.18
C GLU A 178 0.33 -5.04 7.71
N ILE A 179 0.43 -6.12 6.93
CA ILE A 179 0.63 -6.03 5.47
C ILE A 179 -0.55 -5.29 4.84
N LEU A 180 -1.79 -5.65 5.20
CA LEU A 180 -2.99 -5.03 4.67
C LEU A 180 -3.07 -3.55 5.02
N ASN A 181 -2.77 -3.19 6.27
CA ASN A 181 -2.80 -1.79 6.72
C ASN A 181 -1.71 -0.96 6.05
N GLY A 182 -0.49 -1.50 5.91
CA GLY A 182 0.57 -0.86 5.15
C GLY A 182 0.16 -0.61 3.70
N LEU A 183 -0.29 -1.67 3.00
CA LEU A 183 -0.72 -1.55 1.60
C LEU A 183 -1.81 -0.49 1.43
N ARG A 184 -2.76 -0.40 2.37
CA ARG A 184 -3.82 0.62 2.34
C ARG A 184 -3.29 2.05 2.42
N ASN A 185 -2.25 2.31 3.19
CA ASN A 185 -1.70 3.65 3.33
C ASN A 185 -0.92 4.07 2.08
N VAL A 186 -0.01 3.21 1.59
CA VAL A 186 0.73 3.49 0.35
C VAL A 186 -0.20 3.61 -0.86
N CYS A 187 -1.30 2.83 -0.90
CA CYS A 187 -2.31 2.97 -1.95
C CYS A 187 -3.12 4.27 -1.85
N ARG A 188 -3.31 4.87 -0.66
CA ARG A 188 -3.96 6.19 -0.54
C ARG A 188 -3.11 7.29 -1.16
N GLU A 189 -1.80 7.21 -0.96
CA GLU A 189 -0.83 8.14 -1.53
C GLU A 189 -0.86 8.06 -3.07
N ILE A 190 -0.72 6.86 -3.64
CA ILE A 190 -0.78 6.66 -5.09
C ILE A 190 -2.16 7.01 -5.66
N SER A 191 -3.25 6.65 -4.99
CA SER A 191 -4.61 6.96 -5.47
C SER A 191 -4.82 8.47 -5.63
N SER A 192 -4.21 9.29 -4.79
CA SER A 192 -4.28 10.75 -4.90
C SER A 192 -3.59 11.22 -6.18
N TYR A 193 -2.39 10.70 -6.46
CA TYR A 193 -1.64 10.96 -7.68
C TYR A 193 -2.41 10.51 -8.94
N LEU A 194 -2.91 9.26 -8.97
CA LEU A 194 -3.68 8.72 -10.10
C LEU A 194 -4.97 9.50 -10.36
N SER A 195 -5.61 10.00 -9.30
CA SER A 195 -6.80 10.83 -9.44
C SER A 195 -6.49 12.14 -10.15
N ARG A 196 -5.37 12.79 -9.82
CA ARG A 196 -4.90 14.01 -10.49
C ARG A 196 -4.57 13.73 -11.95
N LYS A 197 -3.77 12.70 -12.22
CA LYS A 197 -3.38 12.30 -13.58
C LYS A 197 -4.59 12.04 -14.48
N ARG A 198 -5.58 11.27 -14.00
CA ARG A 198 -6.82 11.01 -14.77
C ARG A 198 -7.66 12.26 -14.98
N ASN A 199 -7.64 13.20 -14.04
CA ASN A 199 -8.38 14.46 -14.20
C ASN A 199 -7.74 15.32 -15.30
N ILE A 200 -6.42 15.45 -15.29
CA ILE A 200 -5.66 16.16 -16.32
C ILE A 200 -5.91 15.53 -17.70
N GLU A 201 -5.86 14.20 -17.79
CA GLU A 201 -6.10 13.49 -19.05
C GLU A 201 -7.55 13.69 -19.55
N ARG A 202 -8.53 13.70 -18.64
CA ARG A 202 -9.94 13.96 -18.99
C ARG A 202 -10.14 15.37 -19.52
N GLU A 203 -9.57 16.37 -18.86
CA GLU A 203 -9.67 17.77 -19.32
C GLU A 203 -8.96 17.94 -20.67
N ARG A 204 -7.81 17.28 -20.89
CA ARG A 204 -7.12 17.27 -22.18
C ARG A 204 -8.00 16.69 -23.29
N LYS A 205 -8.60 15.51 -23.06
CA LYS A 205 -9.53 14.89 -24.03
C LYS A 205 -10.75 15.78 -24.31
N ARG A 206 -11.28 16.44 -23.28
CA ARG A 206 -12.40 17.38 -23.41
C ARG A 206 -12.04 18.58 -24.29
N LEU A 207 -10.84 19.14 -24.12
CA LEU A 207 -10.35 20.25 -24.95
C LEU A 207 -10.10 19.82 -26.39
N ASP A 208 -9.57 18.62 -26.63
CA ASP A 208 -9.38 18.09 -27.99
C ASP A 208 -10.73 17.93 -28.72
N VAL A 209 -11.76 17.44 -28.02
CA VAL A 209 -13.13 17.39 -28.52
C VAL A 209 -13.64 18.79 -28.86
N TYR A 210 -13.49 19.77 -27.95
CA TYR A 210 -13.89 21.15 -28.23
C TYR A 210 -13.15 21.74 -29.42
N ARG A 211 -11.84 21.52 -29.53
CA ARG A 211 -11.03 22.00 -30.66
C ARG A 211 -11.54 21.45 -32.00
N LYS A 212 -12.02 20.21 -32.02
CA LYS A 212 -12.57 19.58 -33.23
C LYS A 212 -13.96 20.11 -33.58
N TYR A 213 -14.88 20.19 -32.62
CA TYR A 213 -16.30 20.48 -32.90
C TYR A 213 -16.69 21.95 -32.80
N LEU A 214 -16.00 22.74 -31.97
CA LEU A 214 -16.35 24.15 -31.76
C LEU A 214 -16.36 24.97 -33.06
N PRO A 215 -15.38 24.83 -33.99
CA PRO A 215 -15.44 25.53 -35.27
C PRO A 215 -16.64 25.13 -36.14
N MET A 216 -17.03 23.85 -36.12
CA MET A 216 -18.19 23.36 -36.88
C MET A 216 -19.50 23.91 -36.31
N ILE A 217 -19.65 23.92 -34.98
CA ILE A 217 -20.82 24.47 -34.30
C ILE A 217 -20.99 25.95 -34.64
N ILE A 218 -19.89 26.71 -34.65
CA ILE A 218 -19.91 28.13 -35.02
C ILE A 218 -20.39 28.29 -36.46
N LYS A 219 -19.82 27.56 -37.42
CA LYS A 219 -20.23 27.62 -38.83
C LYS A 219 -21.73 27.33 -39.00
N PHE A 220 -22.25 26.28 -38.38
CA PHE A 220 -23.68 25.95 -38.46
C PHE A 220 -24.57 27.01 -37.78
N ALA A 221 -24.11 27.60 -36.67
CA ALA A 221 -24.83 28.67 -35.99
C ALA A 221 -24.87 29.96 -36.83
N GLU A 222 -23.79 30.31 -37.53
CA GLU A 222 -23.75 31.45 -38.46
C GLU A 222 -24.68 31.25 -39.66
N GLU A 223 -24.69 30.05 -40.23
CA GLU A 223 -25.61 29.66 -41.31
C GLU A 223 -27.08 29.75 -40.84
N ALA A 224 -27.41 29.20 -39.66
CA ALA A 224 -28.74 29.25 -39.09
C ALA A 224 -29.21 30.68 -38.74
N ALA A 225 -28.30 31.56 -38.34
CA ALA A 225 -28.57 32.97 -38.05
C ALA A 225 -28.68 33.84 -39.33
N GLY A 226 -28.57 33.25 -40.52
CA GLY A 226 -28.60 33.97 -41.80
C GLY A 226 -27.45 34.95 -41.98
N GLY A 227 -26.29 34.69 -41.37
CA GLY A 227 -25.08 35.52 -41.51
C GLY A 227 -25.10 36.86 -40.76
N LYS A 228 -26.13 37.13 -39.94
CA LYS A 228 -26.25 38.38 -39.15
C LYS A 228 -25.27 38.47 -37.98
N VAL A 229 -24.81 37.33 -37.49
CA VAL A 229 -23.82 37.22 -36.42
C VAL A 229 -22.62 36.50 -36.99
N LYS A 230 -21.47 37.17 -37.04
CA LYS A 230 -20.19 36.56 -37.41
C LYS A 230 -19.31 36.47 -36.18
N VAL A 231 -18.92 35.26 -35.81
CA VAL A 231 -17.99 35.02 -34.72
C VAL A 231 -16.57 35.13 -35.26
N ARG A 232 -15.74 35.97 -34.65
CA ARG A 232 -14.35 36.12 -35.09
C ARG A 232 -13.58 34.87 -34.68
N GLU A 233 -12.85 34.27 -35.63
CA GLU A 233 -11.95 33.14 -35.35
C GLU A 233 -10.91 33.46 -34.26
N ALA A 234 -10.52 34.74 -34.14
CA ALA A 234 -9.63 35.23 -33.10
C ALA A 234 -10.20 35.03 -31.68
N ASP A 235 -11.51 35.23 -31.49
CA ASP A 235 -12.16 35.07 -30.19
C ASP A 235 -12.22 33.59 -29.78
N VAL A 236 -12.46 32.71 -30.76
CA VAL A 236 -12.45 31.24 -30.57
C VAL A 236 -11.06 30.74 -30.20
N LYS A 237 -10.02 31.21 -30.92
CA LYS A 237 -8.62 30.90 -30.59
C LYS A 237 -8.24 31.45 -29.21
N SER A 238 -8.72 32.64 -28.85
CA SER A 238 -8.47 33.24 -27.53
C SER A 238 -9.12 32.42 -26.40
N LEU A 239 -10.33 31.89 -26.61
CA LEU A 239 -11.04 31.04 -25.66
C LEU A 239 -10.32 29.71 -25.47
N LEU A 240 -9.95 29.04 -26.58
CA LEU A 240 -9.18 27.79 -26.53
C LEU A 240 -7.83 27.99 -25.85
N ASN A 241 -7.14 29.10 -26.12
CA ASN A 241 -5.87 29.44 -25.49
C ASN A 241 -6.01 29.77 -23.99
N ARG A 242 -7.10 30.42 -23.56
CA ARG A 242 -7.36 30.62 -22.13
C ARG A 242 -7.59 29.30 -21.44
N MET A 243 -8.40 28.42 -22.03
CA MET A 243 -8.68 27.10 -21.48
C MET A 243 -7.42 26.23 -21.37
N SER A 244 -6.50 26.31 -22.35
CA SER A 244 -5.22 25.61 -22.28
C SER A 244 -4.26 26.23 -21.25
N LYS A 245 -4.26 27.56 -21.06
CA LYS A 245 -3.40 28.23 -20.08
C LYS A 245 -3.79 27.91 -18.63
N TYR A 246 -5.09 27.75 -18.36
CA TYR A 246 -5.59 27.21 -17.08
C TYR A 246 -5.09 25.79 -16.80
N GLN A 247 -4.84 25.00 -17.85
CA GLN A 247 -4.35 23.64 -17.75
C GLN A 247 -2.86 23.60 -17.34
N VAL A 248 -2.02 24.43 -17.97
CA VAL A 248 -0.59 24.54 -17.63
C VAL A 248 -0.39 25.03 -16.20
N LEU A 249 -1.18 26.00 -15.75
CA LEU A 249 -1.14 26.48 -14.36
C LEU A 249 -1.57 25.41 -13.33
N GLN A 250 -2.42 24.46 -13.73
CA GLN A 250 -2.77 23.32 -12.88
C GLN A 250 -1.68 22.22 -12.89
N GLU A 251 -0.94 22.08 -14.00
CA GLU A 251 0.19 21.16 -14.11
C GLU A 251 1.42 21.64 -13.31
N GLU A 252 1.70 22.95 -13.29
CA GLU A 252 2.85 23.53 -12.58
C GLU A 252 2.65 23.71 -11.06
N ALA A 253 1.39 23.81 -10.60
CA ALA A 253 1.06 23.97 -9.18
C ALA A 253 0.85 22.64 -8.42
N SER A 254 1.08 21.49 -9.08
CA SER A 254 0.78 20.14 -8.59
C SER A 254 2.03 19.28 -8.45
#